data_AF-A0A8R1IKK7-F1
#
_entry.id   AF-A0A8R1IKK7-F1
#
_cell.length_a   1.000
_cell.length_b   1.000
_cell.length_c   1.000
_cell.angle_alpha   90.00
_cell.angle_beta   90.00
_cell.angle_gamma   90.00
#
_symmetry.space_group_name_H-M   'P 1'
#
loop_
_entity.id
_entity.type
_entity.pdbx_description
1 polymer ?
#
loop_
_entity_poly.entity_id
_entity_poly.type
_entity_poly.pdbx_seq_one_letter_code
_entity_poly.pdbx_strand_id
1 'polypeptide(L)'
;MNWDFSEVPYNQSKMYEQLYWYWNAGKTPIYFPATNASANYSSSNWMESCYERFYEMGGKFVVYWLVNGDMYCEVVVIGSHSHYTPSFEQKYLFRGEYKYTWCLLNN
;
A
#
# COMPACT_ATOMS: atom_id res chain seq x y z
N MET A 1 -3.04 -10.26 -14.06
CA MET A 1 -2.86 -11.42 -13.14
C MET A 1 -3.87 -11.32 -12.01
N ASN A 2 -4.21 -12.40 -11.29
CA ASN A 2 -5.04 -12.29 -10.07
C ASN A 2 -4.12 -12.17 -8.85
N TRP A 3 -4.02 -10.97 -8.28
CA TRP A 3 -3.16 -10.71 -7.12
C TRP A 3 -3.98 -10.93 -5.84
N ASP A 4 -3.54 -11.89 -5.00
CA ASP A 4 -4.22 -12.27 -3.76
C ASP A 4 -3.89 -11.30 -2.61
N PHE A 5 -4.36 -10.06 -2.72
CA PHE A 5 -4.26 -9.02 -1.69
C PHE A 5 -5.63 -8.74 -1.09
N SER A 6 -5.65 -8.41 0.19
CA SER A 6 -6.85 -8.04 0.93
C SER A 6 -6.65 -6.69 1.60
N GLU A 7 -7.73 -5.90 1.67
CA GLU A 7 -7.73 -4.66 2.42
C GLU A 7 -7.52 -4.95 3.92
N VAL A 8 -6.65 -4.17 4.55
CA VAL A 8 -6.42 -4.24 5.99
C VAL A 8 -7.71 -3.79 6.70
N PRO A 9 -8.27 -4.59 7.63
CA PRO A 9 -9.55 -4.29 8.29
C PRO A 9 -9.40 -3.20 9.39
N TYR A 10 -8.53 -2.22 9.17
CA TYR A 10 -8.28 -1.10 10.07
C TYR A 10 -8.97 0.15 9.55
N ASN A 11 -9.47 0.97 10.47
CA ASN A 11 -9.86 2.33 10.12
C ASN A 11 -8.61 3.16 9.79
N GLN A 12 -8.82 4.31 9.13
CA GLN A 12 -7.74 5.17 8.67
C GLN A 12 -6.73 5.52 9.78
N SER A 13 -7.19 5.89 10.97
CA SER A 13 -6.30 6.24 12.10
C SER A 13 -5.44 5.08 12.54
N LYS A 14 -6.02 3.90 12.74
CA LYS A 14 -5.27 2.70 13.13
C LYS A 14 -4.25 2.31 12.08
N MET A 15 -4.63 2.35 10.80
CA MET A 15 -3.69 2.04 9.71
C MET A 15 -2.53 3.05 9.71
N TYR A 16 -2.81 4.34 9.86
CA TYR A 16 -1.77 5.37 9.90
C TYR A 16 -0.83 5.22 11.10
N GLU A 17 -1.36 4.90 12.29
CA GLU A 17 -0.57 4.59 13.48
C GLU A 17 0.34 3.38 13.26
N GLN A 18 -0.11 2.36 12.52
CA GLN A 18 0.75 1.22 12.19
C GLN A 18 1.96 1.65 11.37
N LEU A 19 1.79 2.55 10.40
CA LEU A 19 2.87 3.00 9.49
C LEU A 19 4.09 3.59 10.22
N TYR A 20 3.94 3.99 11.47
CA TYR A 20 5.05 4.40 12.33
C TYR A 20 6.19 3.36 12.44
N TRP A 21 5.88 2.07 12.28
CA TRP A 21 6.82 0.95 12.33
C TRP A 21 7.32 0.50 10.94
N TYR A 22 6.80 1.11 9.88
CA TYR A 22 7.06 0.68 8.51
C TYR A 22 7.69 1.80 7.71
N TRP A 23 8.52 1.42 6.76
CA TRP A 23 9.20 2.37 5.89
C TRP A 23 9.19 1.88 4.45
N ASN A 24 9.24 2.81 3.51
CA ASN A 24 9.25 2.53 2.08
C ASN A 24 10.64 2.17 1.52
N ALA A 25 11.60 1.90 2.41
CA ALA A 25 13.01 1.65 2.08
C ALA A 25 13.62 2.70 1.12
N GLY A 26 13.19 3.97 1.22
CA GLY A 26 13.67 5.08 0.39
C GLY A 26 13.12 5.10 -1.04
N LYS A 27 12.16 4.23 -1.38
CA LYS A 27 11.50 4.24 -2.69
C LYS A 27 10.38 5.27 -2.70
N THR A 28 10.32 6.08 -3.77
CA THR A 28 9.23 7.04 -3.97
C THR A 28 7.90 6.32 -4.23
N PRO A 29 6.76 6.84 -3.72
CA PRO A 29 5.44 6.35 -4.07
C PRO A 29 5.22 6.33 -5.59
N ILE A 30 4.56 5.29 -6.10
CA ILE A 30 4.19 5.17 -7.51
C ILE A 30 2.95 6.04 -7.74
N TYR A 31 3.03 6.93 -8.72
CA TYR A 31 2.00 7.92 -9.02
C TYR A 31 1.03 7.43 -10.11
N PHE A 32 -0.27 7.61 -9.86
CA PHE A 32 -1.36 7.32 -10.80
C PHE A 32 -2.26 8.55 -10.93
N PRO A 33 -2.20 9.27 -12.07
CA PRO A 33 -3.01 10.47 -12.27
C PRO A 33 -4.49 10.14 -12.42
N ALA A 34 -5.35 10.98 -11.84
CA ALA A 34 -6.82 10.87 -11.95
C ALA A 34 -7.34 10.97 -13.40
N THR A 35 -6.57 11.65 -14.26
CA THR A 35 -6.88 11.82 -15.69
C THR A 35 -6.57 10.58 -16.53
N ASN A 36 -5.91 9.58 -15.95
CA ASN A 36 -5.59 8.36 -16.66
C ASN A 36 -6.82 7.45 -16.73
N ALA A 37 -7.57 7.51 -17.83
CA ALA A 37 -8.76 6.67 -18.05
C ALA A 37 -8.47 5.15 -18.01
N SER A 38 -7.19 4.75 -18.10
CA SER A 38 -6.74 3.37 -17.88
C SER A 38 -6.63 2.98 -16.39
N ALA A 39 -6.48 3.97 -15.50
CA ALA A 39 -6.73 3.85 -14.06
C ALA A 39 -8.23 3.99 -13.80
N ASN A 40 -9.05 3.29 -14.59
CA ASN A 40 -10.40 3.02 -14.18
C ASN A 40 -10.28 2.25 -12.86
N TYR A 41 -10.40 2.96 -11.72
CA TYR A 41 -10.25 2.42 -10.37
C TYR A 41 -11.24 1.27 -10.08
N SER A 42 -12.18 1.00 -11.01
CA SER A 42 -13.04 -0.18 -11.00
C SER A 42 -12.39 -1.47 -11.55
N SER A 43 -11.21 -1.38 -12.19
CA SER A 43 -10.40 -2.54 -12.61
C SER A 43 -9.19 -2.70 -11.70
N SER A 44 -8.74 -3.92 -11.42
CA SER A 44 -7.60 -4.16 -10.52
C SER A 44 -6.23 -4.02 -11.19
N ASN A 45 -6.17 -3.83 -12.51
CA ASN A 45 -4.92 -3.87 -13.28
C ASN A 45 -4.01 -2.65 -13.05
N TRP A 46 -4.55 -1.50 -12.62
CA TRP A 46 -3.71 -0.34 -12.33
C TRP A 46 -2.83 -0.53 -11.08
N MET A 47 -3.19 -1.48 -10.20
CA MET A 47 -2.43 -1.81 -9.00
C MET A 47 -1.25 -2.76 -9.27
N GLU A 48 -1.11 -3.30 -10.50
CA GLU A 48 -0.10 -4.32 -10.80
C GLU A 48 1.31 -3.85 -10.44
N SER A 49 1.69 -2.63 -10.80
CA SER A 49 3.01 -2.07 -10.45
C SER A 49 3.24 -1.94 -8.94
N CYS A 50 2.18 -1.75 -8.15
CA CYS A 50 2.26 -1.71 -6.69
C CYS A 50 2.54 -3.10 -6.12
N TYR A 51 1.89 -4.12 -6.67
CA TYR A 51 2.11 -5.51 -6.26
C TYR A 51 3.47 -6.03 -6.73
N GLU A 52 3.92 -5.71 -7.94
CA GLU A 52 5.28 -6.01 -8.40
C GLU A 52 6.32 -5.42 -7.45
N ARG A 53 6.16 -4.15 -7.06
CA ARG A 53 7.02 -3.49 -6.08
C ARG A 53 6.94 -4.16 -4.70
N PHE A 54 5.76 -4.66 -4.32
CA PHE A 54 5.60 -5.43 -3.09
C PHE A 54 6.48 -6.68 -3.07
N TYR A 55 6.54 -7.45 -4.17
CA TYR A 55 7.43 -8.60 -4.25
C TYR A 55 8.91 -8.20 -4.36
N GLU A 56 9.23 -7.15 -5.12
CA GLU A 56 10.60 -6.62 -5.24
C GLU A 56 11.18 -6.26 -3.87
N MET A 57 10.38 -5.63 -3.01
CA MET A 57 10.82 -5.12 -1.71
C MET A 57 10.66 -6.11 -0.56
N GLY A 58 9.94 -7.22 -0.74
CA GLY A 58 9.48 -8.04 0.39
C GLY A 58 8.50 -7.28 1.29
N GLY A 59 7.59 -6.53 0.66
CA GLY A 59 6.59 -5.68 1.29
C GLY A 59 5.78 -6.37 2.38
N LYS A 60 5.28 -5.57 3.32
CA LYS A 60 4.28 -5.98 4.31
C LYS A 60 2.91 -5.40 4.02
N PHE A 61 2.88 -4.13 3.62
CA PHE A 61 1.66 -3.49 3.15
C PHE A 61 1.91 -2.76 1.84
N VAL A 62 0.85 -2.70 1.02
CA VAL A 62 0.69 -1.71 -0.03
C VAL A 62 -0.24 -0.64 0.53
N VAL A 63 0.23 0.60 0.63
CA VAL A 63 -0.50 1.73 1.18
C VAL A 63 -0.92 2.62 0.03
N TYR A 64 -2.20 2.96 -0.03
CA TYR A 64 -2.75 3.83 -1.06
C TYR A 64 -3.11 5.18 -0.46
N TRP A 65 -2.70 6.24 -1.17
CA TRP A 65 -2.91 7.61 -0.78
C TRP A 65 -3.71 8.33 -1.86
N LEU A 66 -4.80 8.98 -1.49
CA LEU A 66 -5.60 9.80 -2.39
C LEU A 66 -5.32 11.28 -2.09
N VAL A 67 -4.48 11.89 -2.92
CA VAL A 67 -4.00 13.27 -2.75
C VAL A 67 -4.59 14.13 -3.86
N ASN A 68 -5.49 15.05 -3.51
CA ASN A 68 -6.12 15.98 -4.45
C ASN A 68 -6.79 15.30 -5.66
N GLY A 69 -7.27 14.06 -5.50
CA GLY A 69 -7.91 13.27 -6.56
C GLY A 69 -6.97 12.29 -7.27
N ASP A 70 -5.66 12.45 -7.13
CA ASP A 70 -4.67 11.52 -7.68
C ASP A 70 -4.33 10.41 -6.69
N MET A 71 -4.08 9.21 -7.21
CA MET A 71 -3.75 8.05 -6.40
C MET A 71 -2.25 7.82 -6.38
N TYR A 72 -1.71 7.52 -5.21
CA TYR A 72 -0.34 7.08 -5.03
C TYR A 72 -0.36 5.73 -4.34
N CYS A 73 0.53 4.82 -4.74
CA CYS A 73 0.76 3.61 -3.97
C CYS A 73 2.19 3.57 -3.43
N GLU A 74 2.30 3.13 -2.19
CA GLU A 74 3.55 3.04 -1.46
C GLU A 74 3.66 1.65 -0.84
N VAL A 75 4.72 0.95 -1.17
CA VAL A 75 5.02 -0.34 -0.56
C VAL A 75 5.89 -0.09 0.65
N VAL A 76 5.48 -0.64 1.79
CA VAL A 76 6.21 -0.50 3.05
C VAL A 76 6.64 -1.85 3.59
N VAL A 77 7.84 -1.90 4.16
CA VAL A 77 8.41 -3.06 4.84
C VAL A 77 8.54 -2.75 6.34
N ILE A 78 8.66 -3.77 7.19
CA ILE A 78 8.99 -3.55 8.60
C ILE A 78 10.35 -2.85 8.66
N GLY A 79 10.39 -1.71 9.33
CA GLY A 79 11.63 -1.01 9.54
C GLY A 79 12.44 -1.58 10.71
N SER A 80 13.72 -1.23 10.75
CA SER A 80 14.62 -1.64 11.85
C SER A 80 14.43 -0.82 13.12
N HIS A 81 13.72 0.30 13.04
CA HIS A 81 13.46 1.24 14.12
C HIS A 81 11.96 1.58 14.22
N SER A 82 11.60 2.36 15.24
CA SER A 82 10.33 3.10 15.30
C SER A 82 10.48 4.49 14.69
N HIS A 83 9.36 5.20 14.49
CA HIS A 83 9.30 6.62 14.08
C HIS A 83 9.57 6.89 12.59
N TYR A 84 9.23 5.96 11.71
CA TYR A 84 9.22 6.28 10.29
C TYR A 84 8.10 7.26 9.97
N THR A 85 8.41 8.24 9.14
CA THR A 85 7.45 9.24 8.69
C THR A 85 6.79 8.74 7.40
N PRO A 86 5.46 8.55 7.38
CA PRO A 86 4.75 8.21 6.16
C PRO A 86 4.94 9.29 5.08
N SER A 87 4.86 8.91 3.81
CA SER A 87 5.07 9.85 2.69
C SER A 87 4.03 10.96 2.62
N PHE A 88 2.83 10.75 3.16
CA PHE A 88 1.74 11.70 3.15
C PHE A 88 1.05 11.79 4.51
N GLU A 89 0.37 12.92 4.76
CA GLU A 89 -0.45 13.11 5.96
C GLU A 89 -1.61 12.11 6.03
N GLN A 90 -2.04 11.77 7.26
CA GLN A 90 -3.12 10.82 7.53
C GLN A 90 -4.41 11.07 6.72
N LYS A 91 -4.78 12.33 6.52
CA LYS A 91 -6.01 12.69 5.79
C LYS A 91 -6.05 12.17 4.35
N TYR A 92 -4.88 11.88 3.77
CA TYR A 92 -4.75 11.33 2.43
C TYR A 92 -4.72 9.81 2.40
N LEU A 93 -4.63 9.13 3.55
CA LEU A 93 -4.61 7.69 3.61
C LEU A 93 -5.95 7.13 3.13
N PHE A 94 -5.95 6.44 2.00
CA PHE A 94 -7.16 5.89 1.42
C PHE A 94 -7.42 4.48 1.95
N ARG A 95 -6.43 3.59 1.83
CA ARG A 95 -6.48 2.23 2.38
C ARG A 95 -5.09 1.61 2.47
N GLY A 96 -4.97 0.53 3.23
CA GLY A 96 -3.83 -0.37 3.19
C GLY A 96 -4.27 -1.75 2.72
N GLU A 97 -3.44 -2.43 1.96
CA GLU A 97 -3.63 -3.82 1.55
C GLU A 97 -2.45 -4.66 2.00
N TYR A 98 -2.71 -5.93 2.28
CA TYR A 98 -1.70 -6.92 2.61
C TYR A 98 -1.95 -8.19 1.82
N LYS A 99 -0.88 -8.95 1.63
CA LYS A 99 -0.99 -10.32 1.15
C LYS A 99 -1.02 -11.26 2.34
N TYR A 100 -1.98 -12.19 2.36
CA TYR A 100 -1.92 -13.31 3.29
C TYR A 100 -0.70 -14.17 2.94
N THR A 101 0.38 -14.03 3.72
CA THR A 101 1.58 -14.88 3.58
C THR A 101 1.54 -16.13 4.47
N TRP A 102 0.43 -16.36 5.18
CA TRP A 102 0.26 -17.57 5.99
C TRP A 102 -0.28 -18.68 5.09
N CYS A 103 0.54 -19.70 4.83
CA CYS A 103 0.00 -21.02 4.51
C CYS A 103 -0.97 -21.40 5.64
N LEU A 104 -2.23 -21.69 5.30
CA LEU A 104 -3.06 -22.49 6.19
C LEU A 104 -2.33 -23.83 6.35
N LEU A 105 -1.68 -24.04 7.50
CA LEU A 105 -1.46 -25.39 7.98
C LEU A 105 -2.86 -25.95 8.24
N ASN A 106 -3.44 -26.57 7.22
CA ASN A 106 -4.61 -27.42 7.37
C ASN A 106 -4.18 -28.55 8.31
N ASN A 107 -4.62 -28.47 9.57
CA ASN A 107 -4.67 -29.62 10.48
C ASN A 107 -5.86 -30.50 10.12
#